data_AF-A0A538KLF5-F1
#
_entry.id   AF-A0A538KLF5-F1
#
_cell.length_a   1.000
_cell.length_b   1.000
_cell.length_c   1.000
_cell.angle_alpha   90.00
_cell.angle_beta   90.00
_cell.angle_gamma   90.00
#
_symmetry.space_group_name_H-M   'P 1'
#
loop_
_entity.id
_entity.type
_entity.pdbx_description
1 polymer ?
#
loop_
_entity_poly.entity_id
_entity_poly.type
_entity_poly.pdbx_seq_one_letter_code
_entity_poly.pdbx_strand_id
1 'polypeptide(L)'
;MDAVRRIADAILYEGYLLWPYRRSALKNQRRWTFGGVFPRAHSERHPDDRWIMRTECLLEGDDEVDVRVRFLQVVERDGWEEGI
;
A
#
# COMPACT_ATOMS: atom_id res chain seq x y z
N MET A 1 -11.52 -15.81 10.92
CA MET A 1 -10.74 -14.72 10.30
C MET A 1 -9.41 -14.66 11.03
N ASP A 2 -8.31 -14.92 10.32
CA ASP A 2 -6.95 -14.84 10.86
C ASP A 2 -6.66 -13.42 11.39
N ALA A 3 -6.16 -13.31 12.62
CA ALA A 3 -5.84 -12.04 13.27
C ALA A 3 -4.77 -11.26 12.48
N VAL A 4 -3.79 -11.96 11.91
CA VAL A 4 -2.73 -11.36 11.08
C VAL A 4 -3.34 -10.69 9.86
N ARG A 5 -4.29 -11.35 9.21
CA ARG A 5 -4.98 -10.81 8.04
C ARG A 5 -5.73 -9.52 8.37
N ARG A 6 -6.40 -9.45 9.51
CA ARG A 6 -7.12 -8.24 9.96
C ARG A 6 -6.17 -7.07 10.22
N ILE A 7 -5.00 -7.33 10.80
CA ILE A 7 -3.99 -6.30 11.04
C ILE A 7 -3.44 -5.79 9.69
N ALA A 8 -3.12 -6.72 8.77
CA ALA A 8 -2.68 -6.36 7.43
C ALA A 8 -3.73 -5.53 6.66
N ASP A 9 -5.02 -5.89 6.78
CA ASP A 9 -6.13 -5.10 6.21
C ASP A 9 -6.18 -3.69 6.82
N ALA A 10 -6.11 -3.58 8.14
CA ALA A 10 -6.16 -2.29 8.82
C ALA A 10 -5.02 -1.38 8.38
N ILE A 11 -3.78 -1.88 8.34
CA ILE A 11 -2.60 -1.10 7.93
C ILE A 11 -2.67 -0.73 6.43
N LEU A 12 -3.03 -1.68 5.56
CA LEU A 12 -3.16 -1.44 4.12
C LEU A 12 -4.18 -0.33 3.81
N TYR A 13 -5.24 -0.25 4.60
CA TYR A 13 -6.29 0.75 4.45
C TYR A 13 -6.18 1.94 5.40
N GLU A 14 -5.19 2.01 6.29
CA GLU A 14 -5.09 3.08 7.29
C GLU A 14 -4.94 4.45 6.62
N GLY A 15 -4.01 4.53 5.67
CA GLY A 15 -3.78 5.72 4.85
C GLY A 15 -4.83 5.96 3.75
N TYR A 16 -5.75 5.01 3.53
CA TYR A 16 -6.74 5.05 2.45
C TYR A 16 -8.17 5.33 2.94
N LEU A 17 -8.61 4.71 4.05
CA LEU A 17 -9.98 4.74 4.56
C LEU A 17 -10.10 5.11 6.05
N LEU A 18 -9.11 4.82 6.91
CA LEU A 18 -9.32 4.84 8.37
C LEU A 18 -8.96 6.16 9.05
N TRP A 19 -8.13 7.01 8.45
CA TRP A 19 -7.91 8.39 8.92
C TRP A 19 -9.06 9.32 8.47
N PRO A 20 -9.49 10.36 9.22
CA PRO A 20 -10.67 11.17 8.92
C PRO A 20 -10.47 12.06 7.68
N TYR A 21 -10.43 11.43 6.52
CA TYR A 21 -10.29 12.05 5.23
C TYR A 21 -11.68 12.17 4.63
N ARG A 22 -12.36 13.27 4.97
CA ARG A 22 -13.55 13.65 4.20
C ARG A 22 -13.11 13.90 2.75
N ARG A 23 -13.89 13.41 1.79
CA ARG A 23 -13.66 13.61 0.34
C ARG A 23 -13.55 15.09 -0.04
N SER A 24 -14.13 15.98 0.77
CA SER A 24 -14.10 17.43 0.61
C SER A 24 -12.81 18.11 1.09
N ALA A 25 -11.95 17.42 1.85
CA ALA A 25 -10.72 18.04 2.34
C ALA A 25 -9.67 18.11 1.21
N LEU A 26 -9.22 19.33 0.90
CA LEU A 26 -8.29 19.66 -0.20
C LEU A 26 -7.03 18.78 -0.22
N LYS A 27 -6.46 18.49 0.96
CA LYS A 27 -5.27 17.63 1.10
C LYS A 27 -5.48 16.17 0.66
N ASN A 28 -6.72 15.76 0.43
CA ASN A 28 -7.11 14.40 0.04
C ASN A 28 -7.64 14.30 -1.38
N GLN A 29 -7.75 15.42 -2.10
CA GLN A 29 -8.12 15.41 -3.52
C GLN A 29 -7.04 14.74 -4.36
N ARG A 30 -5.79 14.78 -3.90
CA ARG A 30 -4.71 13.92 -4.38
C ARG A 30 -4.36 12.93 -3.28
N ARG A 31 -4.75 11.68 -3.48
CA ARG A 31 -4.35 10.58 -2.61
C ARG A 31 -2.95 10.14 -3.01
N TRP A 32 -2.02 10.26 -2.07
CA TRP A 32 -0.65 9.84 -2.25
C TRP A 32 -0.23 9.08 -0.99
N THR A 33 0.33 7.90 -1.20
CA THR A 33 0.88 7.07 -0.13
C THR A 33 2.36 7.36 -0.01
N PHE A 34 2.78 7.86 1.14
CA PHE A 34 4.20 7.99 1.46
C PHE A 34 4.84 6.61 1.60
N GLY A 35 6.06 6.46 1.08
CA GLY A 35 6.82 5.20 1.22
C GLY A 35 6.21 4.01 0.48
N GLY A 36 5.35 4.25 -0.52
CA GLY A 36 4.80 3.20 -1.37
C GLY A 36 5.86 2.58 -2.28
N VAL A 37 5.58 1.36 -2.75
CA VAL A 37 6.32 0.72 -3.85
C VAL A 37 5.48 0.84 -5.11
N PHE A 38 6.05 1.45 -6.14
CA PHE A 38 5.35 1.80 -7.37
C PHE A 38 5.78 0.91 -8.55
N PRO A 39 4.97 0.81 -9.62
CA PRO A 39 5.41 0.18 -10.86
C PRO A 39 6.70 0.84 -11.37
N ARG A 40 7.64 0.03 -11.88
CA ARG A 40 8.96 0.52 -12.33
C ARG A 40 8.87 1.69 -13.33
N ALA A 41 7.95 1.64 -14.28
CA ALA A 41 7.74 2.71 -15.27
C ALA A 41 7.28 4.05 -14.64
N HIS A 42 6.71 4.03 -13.44
CA HIS A 42 6.43 5.24 -12.66
C HIS A 42 7.71 5.79 -12.04
N SER A 43 8.48 4.96 -11.35
CA SER A 43 9.73 5.32 -10.69
C SER A 43 10.83 5.79 -11.65
N GLU A 44 10.86 5.28 -12.88
CA GLU A 44 11.78 5.78 -13.92
C GLU A 44 11.49 7.24 -14.30
N ARG A 45 10.25 7.72 -14.08
CA ARG A 45 9.83 9.12 -14.27
C ARG A 45 9.85 9.94 -12.97
N HIS A 46 9.81 9.27 -11.82
CA HIS A 46 9.77 9.86 -10.48
C HIS A 46 10.84 9.19 -9.59
N PRO A 47 12.12 9.61 -9.67
CA PRO A 47 13.23 8.90 -9.03
C PRO A 47 13.14 8.79 -7.50
N ASP A 48 12.39 9.68 -6.85
CA ASP A 48 12.15 9.65 -5.40
C ASP A 48 11.18 8.54 -5.00
N ASP A 49 10.32 8.08 -5.92
CA ASP A 49 9.38 6.99 -5.71
C ASP A 49 10.08 5.65 -6.00
N ARG A 50 10.16 4.76 -5.01
CA ARG A 50 10.87 3.48 -5.13
C ARG A 50 9.99 2.41 -5.80
N TRP A 51 10.62 1.53 -6.58
CA TRP A 51 9.99 0.35 -7.19
C TRP A 51 10.49 -0.98 -6.60
N ILE A 52 11.37 -0.92 -5.58
CA ILE A 52 11.88 -2.06 -4.83
C ILE A 52 11.73 -1.77 -3.34
N MET A 53 11.37 -2.81 -2.59
CA MET A 53 11.43 -2.85 -1.12
C MET A 53 12.18 -4.11 -0.68
N ARG A 54 12.92 -4.01 0.42
CA ARG A 54 13.56 -5.14 1.10
C ARG A 54 13.01 -5.21 2.52
N THR A 55 12.56 -6.39 2.92
CA THR A 55 12.11 -6.69 4.28
C THR A 55 12.86 -7.93 4.75
N GLU A 56 13.44 -7.85 5.93
CA GLU A 56 14.19 -8.95 6.55
C GLU A 56 13.50 -9.30 7.86
N CYS A 57 13.20 -10.58 8.05
CA CYS A 57 12.59 -11.11 9.27
C CYS A 57 13.51 -12.18 9.84
N LEU A 58 13.73 -12.14 11.16
CA LEU A 58 14.40 -13.21 11.86
C LEU A 58 13.37 -14.30 12.20
N LEU A 59 13.71 -15.55 11.90
CA LEU A 59 12.95 -16.73 12.33
C LEU A 59 13.75 -17.44 13.42
N GLU A 60 13.08 -17.78 14.52
CA GLU A 60 13.64 -18.61 15.58
C GLU A 60 12.97 -19.99 15.51
N GLY A 61 13.73 -21.03 15.16
CA GLY A 61 13.23 -22.40 14.99
C GLY A 61 13.31 -22.90 13.54
N ASP A 62 12.82 -24.11 13.29
CA ASP A 62 12.90 -24.83 12.01
C ASP A 62 11.54 -24.99 11.31
N ASP A 63 10.60 -24.07 11.58
CA ASP A 63 9.25 -24.11 11.03
C ASP A 63 9.16 -23.53 9.60
N GLU A 64 8.10 -23.89 8.87
CA GLU A 64 7.79 -23.33 7.55
C GLU A 64 7.14 -21.95 7.67
N VAL A 65 7.51 -21.01 6.79
CA VAL A 65 6.98 -19.64 6.76
C VAL A 65 6.15 -19.41 5.51
N ASP A 66 4.86 -19.09 5.69
CA ASP A 66 4.02 -18.56 4.62
C ASP A 66 4.20 -17.04 4.50
N VAL A 67 4.51 -16.57 3.30
CA VAL A 67 4.65 -15.14 3.00
C VAL A 67 3.61 -14.72 1.99
N ARG A 68 2.80 -13.72 2.36
CA ARG A 68 1.80 -13.12 1.47
C ARG A 68 1.99 -11.62 1.33
N VAL A 69 2.26 -11.19 0.10
CA VAL A 69 2.31 -9.77 -0.27
C VAL A 69 0.93 -9.30 -0.70
N ARG A 70 0.51 -8.13 -0.22
CA ARG A 70 -0.77 -7.49 -0.56
C ARG A 70 -0.53 -6.03 -0.88
N PHE A 71 -1.25 -5.50 -1.85
CA PHE A 71 -1.09 -4.16 -2.36
C PHE A 71 -2.41 -3.66 -2.95
N LEU A 72 -2.56 -2.34 -3.05
CA LEU A 72 -3.70 -1.71 -3.70
C LEU A 72 -3.51 -1.75 -5.22
N GLN A 73 -4.54 -2.11 -5.96
CA GLN A 73 -4.59 -2.15 -7.41
C GLN A 73 -5.05 -0.82 -7.96
N VAL A 74 -4.30 -0.19 -8.86
CA VAL A 74 -4.80 1.01 -9.54
C VAL A 74 -5.98 0.62 -10.43
N VAL A 75 -7.13 1.21 -10.15
CA VAL A 75 -8.39 1.09 -10.88
C VAL A 75 -8.76 2.46 -11.41
N GLU A 76 -8.83 2.54 -12.72
CA GLU A 76 -9.33 3.72 -13.41
C GLU A 76 -10.86 3.77 -13.28
N ARG A 77 -11.39 4.85 -12.72
CA ARG A 77 -12.83 5.12 -12.64
C ARG A 77 -13.09 6.40 -13.40
N ASP A 78 -13.88 6.34 -14.49
CA ASP A 78 -14.27 7.44 -15.38
C ASP A 78 -13.92 8.84 -14.85
N GLY A 79 -12.69 9.28 -15.16
CA GLY A 79 -12.10 10.56 -14.77
C GLY A 79 -10.93 10.54 -13.79
N TRP A 80 -10.60 9.41 -13.13
CA TRP A 80 -9.54 9.31 -12.11
C TRP A 80 -8.89 7.90 -12.00
N GLU A 81 -7.56 7.84 -11.92
CA GLU A 81 -6.82 6.62 -11.53
C GLU A 81 -6.81 6.49 -9.98
N GLU A 82 -7.46 5.46 -9.41
CA GLU A 82 -7.53 5.20 -7.96
C GLU A 82 -6.98 3.82 -7.59
N GLY A 83 -6.00 3.72 -6.69
CA GLY A 83 -5.67 2.44 -6.03
C GLY A 83 -6.86 1.88 -5.22
N ILE A 84 -7.20 0.60 -5.36
CA ILE A 84 -8.23 -0.18 -4.64
C ILE A 84 -7.61 -1.34 -3.88
#